data_AF-A1UAL8-F1
#
_entry.id   AF-A1UAL8-F1
#
_cell.length_a   1.000
_cell.length_b   1.000
_cell.length_c   1.000
_cell.angle_alpha   90.00
_cell.angle_beta   90.00
_cell.angle_gamma   90.00
#
_symmetry.space_group_name_H-M   'P 1'
#
loop_
_entity.id
_entity.type
_entity.pdbx_description
1 polymer ?
#
loop_
_entity_poly.entity_id
_entity_poly.type
_entity_poly.pdbx_seq_one_letter_code
_entity_poly.pdbx_strand_id
1 'polypeptide(L)'
;MTDPWARPADQQPVPPPPPFPQGAPPSAPGPGAEPPKERGSLLAKVKDMFSDPLSIVLAVVIVVALTAAGLLGGELYARNRADDVVSRVVSCVVEDEATASFGAMPPFLLQHMTGHYTNIDIETAGNQIRDAKGMKVGIDIQDVRLEDTANSSGTIGSLAANITWSSEGITQTVQDAIPLFGSFLNGVSTNPSAGTIELEGALGSIVAKPQVSNGGITLQVQQLSGLGFTLPREAVQPALDAFTSGLTQNYPMDIKAQSVEVTDTGVTALFSTQNAEIPKSGEDPCFNGL
;
A
#
# COMPACT_ATOMS: atom_id res chain seq x y z
N MET A 1 -62.87 7.90 25.30
CA MET A 1 -62.46 8.84 26.36
C MET A 1 -61.71 9.97 25.63
N THR A 2 -62.36 11.03 25.13
CA THR A 2 -62.86 12.26 25.83
C THR A 2 -61.74 12.97 26.57
N ASP A 3 -61.47 14.27 26.44
CA ASP A 3 -62.04 15.36 25.64
C ASP A 3 -61.03 16.55 25.68
N PRO A 4 -61.18 17.55 24.79
CA PRO A 4 -60.36 18.73 24.60
C PRO A 4 -60.66 19.82 25.66
N TRP A 5 -59.98 20.97 25.51
CA TRP A 5 -60.15 22.24 26.24
C TRP A 5 -59.30 22.42 27.51
N ALA A 6 -58.24 23.20 27.37
CA ALA A 6 -57.70 24.00 28.47
C ALA A 6 -57.26 25.38 27.96
N ARG A 7 -58.14 26.37 28.12
CA ARG A 7 -57.82 27.78 28.43
C ARG A 7 -58.57 28.08 29.73
N PRO A 8 -58.01 28.87 30.67
CA PRO A 8 -58.16 30.34 30.64
C PRO A 8 -56.88 31.09 31.13
N ALA A 9 -56.50 32.21 30.52
CA ALA A 9 -56.83 33.62 30.83
C ALA A 9 -56.00 34.23 31.98
N ASP A 10 -55.22 35.27 31.67
CA ASP A 10 -55.19 36.52 32.44
C ASP A 10 -54.57 37.66 31.61
N GLN A 11 -55.24 38.80 31.65
CA GLN A 11 -54.94 40.05 30.95
C GLN A 11 -53.98 40.93 31.76
N GLN A 12 -53.23 41.83 31.11
CA GLN A 12 -53.09 43.21 31.60
C GLN A 12 -52.85 44.22 30.45
N PRO A 13 -53.36 45.47 30.53
CA PRO A 13 -53.44 46.43 29.42
C PRO A 13 -52.33 47.51 29.47
N VAL A 14 -51.97 48.11 28.33
CA VAL A 14 -50.92 49.16 28.22
C VAL A 14 -51.40 50.30 27.27
N PRO A 15 -51.06 51.59 27.53
CA PRO A 15 -51.90 52.79 27.29
C PRO A 15 -51.82 53.51 25.90
N PRO A 16 -52.61 54.60 25.67
CA PRO A 16 -52.87 55.24 24.36
C PRO A 16 -51.81 56.24 23.85
N PRO A 17 -51.93 56.75 22.60
CA PRO A 17 -50.84 57.31 21.79
C PRO A 17 -50.74 58.85 21.79
N PRO A 18 -49.63 59.42 21.29
CA PRO A 18 -49.58 60.80 20.81
C PRO A 18 -49.28 60.95 19.28
N PRO A 19 -49.46 62.15 18.72
CA PRO A 19 -50.17 62.37 17.46
C PRO A 19 -49.31 62.63 16.20
N PHE A 20 -49.96 62.51 15.04
CA PHE A 20 -49.48 62.96 13.73
C PHE A 20 -49.65 64.48 13.53
N PRO A 21 -48.74 65.14 12.81
CA PRO A 21 -49.05 66.34 12.02
C PRO A 21 -48.81 66.05 10.52
N GLN A 22 -49.85 65.91 9.69
CA GLN A 22 -50.55 66.97 8.93
C GLN A 22 -49.66 67.79 7.96
N GLY A 23 -50.02 67.73 6.67
CA GLY A 23 -49.75 68.80 5.71
C GLY A 23 -49.34 68.32 4.32
N ALA A 24 -50.31 68.16 3.41
CA ALA A 24 -50.07 68.24 1.98
C ALA A 24 -50.59 69.59 1.47
N PRO A 25 -49.94 70.18 0.45
CA PRO A 25 -50.71 70.79 -0.62
C PRO A 25 -50.32 70.27 -2.02
N PRO A 26 -51.21 70.45 -3.03
CA PRO A 26 -51.20 69.70 -4.28
C PRO A 26 -50.60 70.46 -5.47
N SER A 27 -50.35 69.73 -6.58
CA SER A 27 -50.53 70.11 -8.02
C SER A 27 -49.31 69.93 -8.95
N ALA A 28 -49.39 68.88 -9.78
CA ALA A 28 -49.07 68.64 -11.22
C ALA A 28 -48.34 69.69 -12.11
N PRO A 29 -47.90 69.34 -13.36
CA PRO A 29 -47.35 68.07 -13.90
C PRO A 29 -46.10 68.20 -14.84
N GLY A 30 -45.33 67.09 -14.98
CA GLY A 30 -44.58 66.68 -16.19
C GLY A 30 -43.08 67.00 -16.24
N PRO A 31 -42.29 66.42 -17.18
CA PRO A 31 -42.48 65.24 -18.02
C PRO A 31 -41.41 64.16 -17.74
N GLY A 32 -41.73 62.89 -18.01
CA GLY A 32 -40.71 61.83 -18.03
C GLY A 32 -41.18 60.59 -17.33
N ALA A 33 -41.69 59.65 -18.10
CA ALA A 33 -41.74 58.27 -17.67
C ALA A 33 -40.31 57.82 -17.38
N GLU A 34 -39.96 57.61 -16.11
CA GLU A 34 -38.82 56.75 -15.78
C GLU A 34 -39.18 55.34 -16.23
N PRO A 35 -38.33 54.67 -17.03
CA PRO A 35 -38.61 53.33 -17.49
C PRO A 35 -38.65 52.37 -16.28
N PRO A 36 -39.43 51.29 -16.34
CA PRO A 36 -39.43 50.31 -15.27
C PRO A 36 -38.01 49.76 -15.13
N LYS A 37 -37.46 49.71 -13.91
CA LYS A 37 -36.20 49.03 -13.60
C LYS A 37 -36.24 47.66 -14.27
N GLU A 38 -35.51 47.56 -15.38
CA GLU A 38 -35.32 46.31 -16.11
C GLU A 38 -34.84 45.30 -15.08
N ARG A 39 -35.64 44.24 -14.88
CA ARG A 39 -35.14 43.00 -14.30
C ARG A 39 -34.07 42.51 -15.27
N GLY A 40 -32.84 42.95 -15.03
CA GLY A 40 -31.66 42.53 -15.77
C GLY A 40 -31.63 41.01 -15.72
N SER A 41 -32.03 40.42 -16.85
CA SER A 41 -31.99 38.99 -17.11
C SER A 41 -30.63 38.46 -16.66
N LEU A 42 -30.61 37.28 -16.02
CA LEU A 42 -29.35 36.61 -15.66
C LEU A 42 -28.36 36.58 -16.83
N LEU A 43 -28.86 36.55 -18.07
CA LEU A 43 -28.07 36.68 -19.31
C LEU A 43 -27.29 37.99 -19.45
N ALA A 44 -27.84 39.14 -19.04
CA ALA A 44 -27.14 40.43 -19.13
C ALA A 44 -25.98 40.50 -18.12
N LYS A 45 -26.16 39.92 -16.93
CA LYS A 45 -25.15 39.82 -15.88
C LYS A 45 -24.03 38.84 -16.25
N VAL A 46 -24.37 37.78 -16.97
CA VAL A 46 -23.40 36.87 -17.60
C VAL A 46 -22.61 37.61 -18.68
N LYS A 47 -23.25 38.40 -19.55
CA LYS A 47 -22.57 39.15 -20.62
C LYS A 47 -21.59 40.21 -20.10
N ASP A 48 -21.93 40.91 -19.03
CA ASP A 48 -21.05 41.91 -18.40
C ASP A 48 -19.82 41.27 -17.73
N MET A 49 -20.00 40.08 -17.13
CA MET A 49 -18.90 39.28 -16.56
C MET A 49 -17.90 38.79 -17.62
N PHE A 50 -18.33 38.66 -18.88
CA PHE A 50 -17.45 38.33 -20.00
C PHE A 50 -16.84 39.56 -20.71
N SER A 51 -17.18 40.78 -20.28
CA SER A 51 -16.72 42.03 -20.92
C SER A 51 -15.70 42.81 -20.06
N ASP A 52 -15.56 42.44 -18.79
CA ASP A 52 -14.60 43.01 -17.85
C ASP A 52 -13.30 42.18 -17.82
N PRO A 53 -12.13 42.75 -18.16
CA PRO A 53 -10.86 42.02 -18.12
C PRO A 53 -10.56 41.41 -16.75
N LEU A 54 -11.05 42.01 -15.65
CA LEU A 54 -10.90 41.46 -14.31
C LEU A 54 -11.73 40.18 -14.11
N SER A 55 -12.95 40.15 -14.65
CA SER A 55 -13.83 38.98 -14.56
C SER A 55 -13.37 37.83 -15.45
N ILE A 56 -12.78 38.11 -16.62
CA ILE A 56 -12.13 37.10 -17.46
C ILE A 56 -10.92 36.48 -16.75
N VAL A 57 -10.04 37.32 -16.18
CA VAL A 57 -8.88 36.84 -15.42
C VAL A 57 -9.32 35.97 -14.24
N LEU A 58 -10.33 36.41 -13.49
CA LEU A 58 -10.89 35.65 -12.37
C LEU A 58 -11.47 34.31 -12.83
N ALA A 59 -12.20 34.27 -13.95
CA ALA A 59 -12.72 33.02 -14.52
C ALA A 59 -11.59 32.07 -14.93
N VAL A 60 -10.53 32.56 -15.58
CA VAL A 60 -9.36 31.75 -15.96
C VAL A 60 -8.67 31.19 -14.71
N VAL A 61 -8.46 32.02 -13.68
CA VAL A 61 -7.85 31.57 -12.41
C VAL A 61 -8.69 30.48 -11.76
N ILE A 62 -10.02 30.61 -11.75
CA ILE A 62 -10.92 29.59 -11.21
C ILE A 62 -10.82 28.29 -12.01
N VAL A 63 -10.83 28.36 -13.35
CA VAL A 63 -10.70 27.16 -14.19
C VAL A 63 -9.36 26.47 -13.95
N VAL A 64 -8.26 27.21 -13.88
CA VAL A 64 -6.93 26.66 -13.57
C VAL A 64 -6.91 26.03 -12.18
N ALA A 65 -7.48 26.69 -11.16
CA ALA A 65 -7.55 26.18 -9.80
C ALA A 65 -8.40 24.91 -9.69
N LEU A 66 -9.57 24.86 -10.36
CA LEU A 66 -10.43 23.67 -10.40
C LEU A 66 -9.77 22.53 -11.17
N THR A 67 -9.04 22.82 -12.24
CA THR A 67 -8.28 21.82 -12.99
C THR A 67 -7.16 21.26 -12.13
N ALA A 68 -6.40 22.11 -11.44
CA ALA A 68 -5.36 21.68 -10.51
C ALA A 68 -5.95 20.85 -9.35
N ALA A 69 -7.06 21.30 -8.75
CA ALA A 69 -7.74 20.56 -7.69
C ALA A 69 -8.27 19.20 -8.17
N GLY A 70 -8.84 19.14 -9.38
CA GLY A 70 -9.30 17.90 -10.00
C GLY A 70 -8.15 16.93 -10.30
N LEU A 71 -7.02 17.42 -10.80
CA LEU A 71 -5.81 16.61 -11.02
C LEU A 71 -5.25 16.07 -9.71
N LEU A 72 -5.14 16.91 -8.68
CA LEU A 72 -4.65 16.50 -7.35
C LEU A 72 -5.59 15.49 -6.68
N GLY A 73 -6.90 15.70 -6.75
CA GLY A 73 -7.90 14.78 -6.21
C GLY A 73 -7.95 13.46 -6.97
N GLY A 74 -7.86 13.51 -8.31
CA GLY A 74 -7.79 12.33 -9.17
C GLY A 74 -6.53 11.50 -8.92
N GLU A 75 -5.37 12.14 -8.77
CA GLU A 75 -4.10 11.50 -8.43
C GLU A 75 -4.16 10.77 -7.09
N LEU A 76 -4.66 11.45 -6.04
CA LEU A 76 -4.80 10.83 -4.71
C LEU A 76 -5.73 9.62 -4.74
N TYR A 77 -6.88 9.73 -5.42
CA TYR A 77 -7.81 8.63 -5.56
C TYR A 77 -7.21 7.46 -6.34
N ALA A 78 -6.57 7.74 -7.48
CA ALA A 78 -5.97 6.71 -8.34
C ALA A 78 -4.85 5.97 -7.62
N ARG A 79 -3.96 6.69 -6.92
CA ARG A 79 -2.87 6.10 -6.13
C ARG A 79 -3.42 5.23 -5.00
N ASN A 80 -4.35 5.74 -4.21
CA ASN A 80 -4.97 4.96 -3.12
C ASN A 80 -5.68 3.71 -3.66
N ARG A 81 -6.36 3.83 -4.80
CA ARG A 81 -7.02 2.68 -5.45
C ARG A 81 -6.00 1.66 -5.94
N ALA A 82 -4.86 2.10 -6.49
CA ALA A 82 -3.80 1.22 -6.95
C ALA A 82 -3.13 0.48 -5.79
N ASP A 83 -2.78 1.20 -4.71
CA ASP A 83 -2.25 0.64 -3.46
C ASP A 83 -3.18 -0.47 -2.94
N ASP A 84 -4.50 -0.23 -2.87
CA ASP A 84 -5.50 -1.21 -2.42
C ASP A 84 -5.61 -2.46 -3.32
N VAL A 85 -5.39 -2.32 -4.62
CA VAL A 85 -5.43 -3.45 -5.57
C VAL A 85 -4.20 -4.31 -5.41
N VAL A 86 -3.02 -3.69 -5.46
CA VAL A 86 -1.74 -4.41 -5.37
C VAL A 86 -1.63 -5.11 -4.03
N SER A 87 -1.98 -4.42 -2.93
CA SER A 87 -2.01 -5.00 -1.58
C SER A 87 -2.84 -6.27 -1.52
N ARG A 88 -4.05 -6.29 -2.08
CA ARG A 88 -4.92 -7.48 -2.09
C ARG A 88 -4.37 -8.65 -2.89
N VAL A 89 -3.77 -8.38 -4.04
CA VAL A 89 -3.16 -9.43 -4.89
C VAL A 89 -1.95 -10.02 -4.20
N VAL A 90 -1.07 -9.16 -3.65
CA VAL A 90 0.11 -9.62 -2.90
C VAL A 90 -0.35 -10.44 -1.70
N SER A 91 -1.36 -10.00 -0.94
CA SER A 91 -1.88 -10.75 0.20
C SER A 91 -2.39 -12.15 -0.16
N CYS A 92 -2.97 -12.33 -1.36
CA CYS A 92 -3.37 -13.65 -1.86
C CYS A 92 -2.15 -14.55 -2.11
N VAL A 93 -1.09 -14.00 -2.71
CA VAL A 93 0.10 -14.77 -3.10
C VAL A 93 0.99 -15.12 -1.91
N VAL A 94 1.10 -14.22 -0.93
CA VAL A 94 1.93 -14.43 0.26
C VAL A 94 1.17 -15.08 1.42
N GLU A 95 -0.16 -15.19 1.31
CA GLU A 95 -1.07 -15.68 2.36
C GLU A 95 -0.93 -14.92 3.70
N ASP A 96 -0.57 -13.64 3.63
CA ASP A 96 -0.42 -12.71 4.75
C ASP A 96 -0.86 -11.31 4.32
N GLU A 97 -1.09 -10.41 5.27
CA GLU A 97 -1.37 -9.02 4.95
C GLU A 97 -0.15 -8.36 4.27
N ALA A 98 -0.37 -7.65 3.17
CA ALA A 98 0.67 -6.90 2.48
C ALA A 98 0.18 -5.48 2.16
N THR A 99 1.09 -4.51 2.24
CA THR A 99 0.87 -3.11 1.88
C THR A 99 1.78 -2.76 0.72
N ALA A 100 1.21 -2.21 -0.35
CA ALA A 100 1.95 -1.67 -1.47
C ALA A 100 1.80 -0.14 -1.53
N SER A 101 2.86 0.56 -1.90
CA SER A 101 2.83 2.01 -2.10
C SER A 101 3.62 2.41 -3.33
N PHE A 102 3.06 3.30 -4.14
CA PHE A 102 3.78 3.93 -5.26
C PHE A 102 4.47 5.21 -4.82
N GLY A 103 5.57 5.62 -5.46
CA GLY A 103 6.26 6.90 -5.16
C GLY A 103 5.39 8.15 -5.38
N ALA A 104 5.73 9.26 -4.71
CA ALA A 104 4.93 10.51 -4.77
C ALA A 104 5.11 11.32 -6.06
N MET A 105 6.24 11.14 -6.74
CA MET A 105 6.56 11.76 -8.02
C MET A 105 7.32 10.75 -8.88
N PRO A 106 6.99 10.59 -10.18
CA PRO A 106 5.96 11.30 -10.95
C PRO A 106 4.52 10.91 -10.53
N PRO A 107 3.48 11.69 -10.90
CA PRO A 107 2.09 11.35 -10.57
C PRO A 107 1.70 9.97 -11.12
N PHE A 108 1.05 9.14 -10.33
CA PHE A 108 0.54 7.82 -10.69
C PHE A 108 -0.31 7.84 -11.95
N LEU A 109 -1.18 8.84 -12.12
CA LEU A 109 -2.00 8.95 -13.33
C LEU A 109 -1.15 9.07 -14.61
N LEU A 110 -0.05 9.82 -14.53
CA LEU A 110 0.89 9.95 -15.65
C LEU A 110 1.62 8.63 -15.89
N GLN A 111 2.08 7.97 -14.84
CA GLN A 111 2.75 6.65 -14.90
C GLN A 111 1.83 5.57 -15.49
N HIS A 112 0.57 5.56 -15.09
CA HIS A 112 -0.43 4.64 -15.59
C HIS A 112 -0.74 4.87 -17.08
N MET A 113 -0.81 6.14 -17.51
CA MET A 113 -1.00 6.48 -18.91
C MET A 113 0.21 6.11 -19.78
N THR A 114 1.43 6.21 -19.26
CA THR A 114 2.65 5.86 -20.01
C THR A 114 3.03 4.39 -19.89
N GLY A 115 2.45 3.64 -18.94
CA GLY A 115 2.87 2.28 -18.62
C GLY A 115 4.26 2.21 -17.95
N HIS A 116 4.79 3.33 -17.47
CA HIS A 116 6.11 3.44 -16.87
C HIS A 116 5.99 3.80 -15.39
N TYR A 117 6.32 2.86 -14.52
CA TYR A 117 6.29 3.04 -13.07
C TYR A 117 7.71 3.18 -12.53
N THR A 118 8.00 4.27 -11.82
CA THR A 118 9.37 4.59 -11.42
C THR A 118 9.80 3.87 -10.15
N ASN A 119 8.92 3.82 -9.13
CA ASN A 119 9.19 3.23 -7.82
C ASN A 119 7.91 2.57 -7.29
N ILE A 120 8.01 1.29 -6.95
CA ILE A 120 6.96 0.50 -6.31
C ILE A 120 7.57 -0.15 -5.08
N ASP A 121 7.00 0.13 -3.92
CA ASP A 121 7.44 -0.43 -2.64
C ASP A 121 6.35 -1.38 -2.14
N ILE A 122 6.72 -2.61 -1.80
CA ILE A 122 5.81 -3.64 -1.30
C ILE A 122 6.34 -4.15 0.03
N GLU A 123 5.53 -4.17 1.07
CA GLU A 123 5.91 -4.64 2.39
C GLU A 123 4.87 -5.64 2.92
N THR A 124 5.30 -6.79 3.42
CA THR A 124 4.40 -7.74 4.11
C THR A 124 4.29 -7.42 5.61
N ALA A 125 3.18 -7.79 6.23
CA ALA A 125 2.92 -7.58 7.65
C ALA A 125 3.90 -8.38 8.53
N GLY A 126 4.37 -9.53 8.04
CA GLY A 126 5.43 -10.32 8.68
C GLY A 126 4.92 -11.46 9.54
N ASN A 127 3.64 -11.83 9.41
CA ASN A 127 3.05 -12.95 10.15
C ASN A 127 3.46 -14.28 9.52
N GLN A 128 3.42 -14.36 8.19
CA GLN A 128 3.82 -15.55 7.43
C GLN A 128 4.07 -15.22 5.95
N ILE A 129 4.77 -16.11 5.25
CA ILE A 129 4.84 -16.14 3.80
C ILE A 129 4.64 -17.59 3.39
N ARG A 130 3.47 -17.90 2.83
CA ARG A 130 3.02 -19.28 2.58
C ARG A 130 3.14 -20.11 3.87
N ASP A 131 3.87 -21.22 3.81
CA ASP A 131 4.12 -22.09 4.95
C ASP A 131 5.14 -21.52 5.96
N ALA A 132 5.91 -20.48 5.60
CA ALA A 132 6.97 -19.94 6.46
C ALA A 132 6.42 -18.89 7.43
N LYS A 133 6.46 -19.18 8.73
CA LYS A 133 5.97 -18.31 9.81
C LYS A 133 7.00 -17.24 10.20
N GLY A 134 6.52 -16.08 10.65
CA GLY A 134 7.35 -14.99 11.18
C GLY A 134 8.31 -14.37 10.17
N MET A 135 7.96 -14.43 8.89
CA MET A 135 8.78 -13.93 7.78
C MET A 135 8.18 -12.63 7.24
N LYS A 136 9.00 -11.58 7.18
CA LYS A 136 8.67 -10.27 6.64
C LYS A 136 9.50 -9.99 5.40
N VAL A 137 8.88 -9.44 4.36
CA VAL A 137 9.55 -9.09 3.11
C VAL A 137 9.21 -7.65 2.74
N GLY A 138 10.24 -6.85 2.51
CA GLY A 138 10.16 -5.55 1.82
C GLY A 138 10.75 -5.69 0.43
N ILE A 139 10.04 -5.23 -0.60
CA ILE A 139 10.46 -5.27 -2.00
C ILE A 139 10.42 -3.85 -2.55
N ASP A 140 11.56 -3.40 -3.05
CA ASP A 140 11.74 -2.14 -3.74
C ASP A 140 11.92 -2.45 -5.24
N ILE A 141 11.01 -1.98 -6.08
CA ILE A 141 11.06 -2.19 -7.54
C ILE A 141 11.20 -0.83 -8.22
N GLN A 142 12.17 -0.71 -9.13
CA GLN A 142 12.42 0.53 -9.88
C GLN A 142 12.40 0.32 -11.40
N ASP A 143 11.93 1.35 -12.11
CA ASP A 143 11.82 1.41 -13.58
C ASP A 143 11.09 0.20 -14.17
N VAL A 144 9.82 0.04 -13.78
CA VAL A 144 8.92 -0.94 -14.38
C VAL A 144 8.33 -0.37 -15.65
N ARG A 145 8.45 -1.09 -16.76
CA ARG A 145 7.90 -0.72 -18.06
C ARG A 145 7.00 -1.83 -18.52
N LEU A 146 5.70 -1.55 -18.59
CA LEU A 146 4.73 -2.49 -19.11
C LEU A 146 4.75 -2.40 -20.64
N GLU A 147 5.27 -3.44 -21.28
CA GLU A 147 5.29 -3.58 -22.73
C GLU A 147 4.94 -5.03 -23.07
N ASP A 148 3.74 -5.20 -23.62
CA ASP A 148 3.21 -6.52 -23.89
C ASP A 148 3.80 -7.07 -25.20
N THR A 149 4.70 -8.06 -25.09
CA THR A 149 5.32 -8.73 -26.22
C THR A 149 4.83 -10.18 -26.33
N ALA A 150 5.33 -10.98 -27.27
CA ALA A 150 4.96 -12.39 -27.34
C ALA A 150 5.41 -13.20 -26.11
N ASN A 151 6.51 -12.80 -25.46
CA ASN A 151 7.19 -13.61 -24.44
C ASN A 151 7.27 -12.93 -23.06
N SER A 152 6.95 -11.63 -22.96
CA SER A 152 7.09 -10.84 -21.74
C SER A 152 5.94 -9.83 -21.61
N SER A 153 5.55 -9.51 -20.37
CA SER A 153 4.58 -8.46 -20.05
C SER A 153 5.26 -7.10 -19.78
N GLY A 154 6.60 -7.04 -19.84
CA GLY A 154 7.35 -5.82 -19.60
C GLY A 154 8.78 -6.05 -19.08
N THR A 155 9.40 -4.98 -18.59
CA THR A 155 10.76 -5.00 -18.04
C THR A 155 10.83 -4.29 -16.70
N ILE A 156 11.79 -4.67 -15.88
CA ILE A 156 12.13 -4.02 -14.61
C ILE A 156 13.60 -3.61 -14.65
N GLY A 157 13.89 -2.34 -14.36
CA GLY A 157 15.26 -1.84 -14.27
C GLY A 157 16.01 -2.43 -13.08
N SER A 158 15.42 -2.41 -11.89
CA SER A 158 15.97 -3.10 -10.72
C SER A 158 14.89 -3.55 -9.74
N LEU A 159 15.20 -4.61 -9.00
CA LEU A 159 14.40 -5.08 -7.88
C LEU A 159 15.35 -5.43 -6.74
N ALA A 160 15.05 -4.97 -5.53
CA ALA A 160 15.70 -5.37 -4.29
C ALA A 160 14.64 -5.91 -3.33
N ALA A 161 14.92 -7.02 -2.68
CA ALA A 161 14.04 -7.61 -1.67
C ALA A 161 14.81 -7.85 -0.38
N ASN A 162 14.40 -7.17 0.70
CA ASN A 162 14.88 -7.34 2.06
C ASN A 162 13.95 -8.31 2.81
N ILE A 163 14.47 -9.49 3.13
CA ILE A 163 13.75 -10.53 3.84
C ILE A 163 14.26 -10.57 5.28
N THR A 164 13.36 -10.45 6.25
CA THR A 164 13.66 -10.64 7.67
C THR A 164 12.87 -11.83 8.19
N TRP A 165 13.54 -12.74 8.88
CA TRP A 165 12.91 -13.93 9.44
C TRP A 165 13.30 -14.09 10.91
N SER A 166 12.30 -14.07 11.79
CA SER A 166 12.54 -14.16 13.24
C SER A 166 12.94 -15.58 13.66
N SER A 167 13.73 -15.72 14.72
CA SER A 167 14.09 -17.02 15.30
C SER A 167 12.86 -17.83 15.72
N GLU A 168 11.83 -17.16 16.24
CA GLU A 168 10.54 -17.80 16.56
C GLU A 168 9.85 -18.32 15.29
N GLY A 169 9.81 -17.51 14.24
CA GLY A 169 9.26 -17.90 12.94
C GLY A 169 10.00 -19.09 12.31
N ILE A 170 11.33 -19.11 12.39
CA ILE A 170 12.16 -20.25 11.96
C ILE A 170 11.80 -21.49 12.78
N THR A 171 11.69 -21.35 14.10
CA THR A 171 11.32 -22.46 15.00
C THR A 171 9.98 -23.07 14.58
N GLN A 172 8.93 -22.27 14.45
CA GLN A 172 7.59 -22.72 14.08
C GLN A 172 7.58 -23.36 12.68
N THR A 173 8.24 -22.73 11.71
CA THR A 173 8.31 -23.25 10.33
C THR A 173 9.00 -24.61 10.29
N VAL A 174 10.12 -24.79 10.99
CA VAL A 174 10.84 -26.07 11.03
C VAL A 174 10.02 -27.13 11.78
N GLN A 175 9.30 -26.73 12.84
CA GLN A 175 8.37 -27.59 13.57
C GLN A 175 7.29 -28.18 12.65
N ASP A 176 6.69 -27.33 11.81
CA ASP A 176 5.63 -27.72 10.87
C ASP A 176 6.16 -28.49 9.66
N ALA A 177 7.31 -28.07 9.11
CA ALA A 177 7.84 -28.60 7.85
C ALA A 177 8.58 -29.94 7.99
N ILE A 178 9.14 -30.26 9.15
CA ILE A 178 9.94 -31.48 9.35
C ILE A 178 9.38 -32.34 10.49
N PRO A 179 8.42 -33.24 10.23
CA PRO A 179 7.70 -33.97 11.28
C PRO A 179 8.57 -34.79 12.26
N LEU A 180 9.75 -35.25 11.83
CA LEU A 180 10.64 -36.07 12.68
C LEU A 180 11.63 -35.24 13.51
N PHE A 181 12.00 -34.03 13.07
CA PHE A 181 12.93 -33.16 13.79
C PHE A 181 12.20 -32.05 14.53
N GLY A 182 11.14 -31.54 13.91
CA GLY A 182 10.27 -30.49 14.43
C GLY A 182 9.66 -30.80 15.79
N SER A 183 9.19 -32.03 16.02
CA SER A 183 8.62 -32.43 17.31
C SER A 183 9.60 -32.36 18.49
N PHE A 184 10.90 -32.34 18.19
CA PHE A 184 11.96 -32.24 19.20
C PHE A 184 12.62 -30.87 19.24
N LEU A 185 12.32 -29.97 18.30
CA LEU A 185 12.89 -28.64 18.27
C LEU A 185 12.26 -27.79 19.40
N ASN A 186 13.11 -27.30 20.31
CA ASN A 186 12.72 -26.44 21.40
C ASN A 186 12.81 -24.96 21.02
N GLY A 187 13.73 -24.61 20.11
CA GLY A 187 13.94 -23.23 19.69
C GLY A 187 15.07 -23.04 18.70
N VAL A 188 15.20 -21.81 18.24
CA VAL A 188 16.33 -21.34 17.44
C VAL A 188 16.97 -20.17 18.17
N SER A 189 18.28 -20.26 18.37
CA SER A 189 19.11 -19.19 18.91
C SER A 189 20.04 -18.64 17.82
N THR A 190 20.41 -17.37 17.92
CA THR A 190 21.26 -16.71 16.94
C THR A 190 22.55 -16.23 17.60
N ASN A 191 23.64 -16.27 16.84
CA ASN A 191 24.92 -15.70 17.22
C ASN A 191 25.42 -14.79 16.09
N PRO A 192 25.13 -13.48 16.14
CA PRO A 192 25.56 -12.53 15.11
C PRO A 192 27.08 -12.43 14.98
N SER A 193 27.82 -12.53 16.08
CA SER A 193 29.29 -12.43 16.08
C SER A 193 29.96 -13.59 15.33
N ALA A 194 29.38 -14.80 15.43
CA ALA A 194 29.82 -15.96 14.65
C ALA A 194 29.15 -16.03 13.26
N GLY A 195 28.05 -15.31 13.08
CA GLY A 195 27.17 -15.41 11.91
C GLY A 195 26.50 -16.77 11.85
N THR A 196 26.08 -17.35 12.97
CA THR A 196 25.50 -18.71 13.03
C THR A 196 24.13 -18.72 13.68
N ILE A 197 23.29 -19.64 13.22
CA ILE A 197 22.04 -20.04 13.87
C ILE A 197 22.26 -21.39 14.56
N GLU A 198 21.70 -21.54 15.75
CA GLU A 198 21.67 -22.81 16.49
C GLU A 198 20.22 -23.28 16.59
N LEU A 199 19.95 -24.45 16.01
CA LEU A 199 18.68 -25.14 16.16
C LEU A 199 18.80 -26.05 17.38
N GLU A 200 18.06 -25.72 18.43
CA GLU A 200 18.09 -26.42 19.71
C GLU A 200 16.99 -27.47 19.77
N GLY A 201 17.36 -28.74 19.86
CA GLY A 201 16.44 -29.85 20.03
C GLY A 201 16.58 -30.54 21.38
N ALA A 202 15.56 -31.31 21.76
CA ALA A 202 15.54 -32.11 22.99
C ALA A 202 16.65 -33.19 23.03
N LEU A 203 17.17 -33.59 21.87
CA LEU A 203 18.14 -34.67 21.71
C LEU A 203 19.54 -34.17 21.29
N GLY A 204 19.70 -32.86 21.09
CA GLY A 204 20.92 -32.29 20.52
C GLY A 204 20.73 -30.90 19.92
N SER A 205 21.81 -30.29 19.42
CA SER A 205 21.76 -28.99 18.72
C SER A 205 22.52 -29.01 17.40
N ILE A 206 22.07 -28.19 16.46
CA ILE A 206 22.68 -28.02 15.14
C ILE A 206 23.09 -26.56 14.97
N VAL A 207 24.39 -26.32 14.87
CA VAL A 207 24.92 -24.98 14.57
C VAL A 207 25.19 -24.89 13.07
N ALA A 208 24.48 -23.99 12.40
CA ALA A 208 24.62 -23.75 10.97
C ALA A 208 24.95 -22.28 10.68
N LYS A 209 25.73 -22.06 9.63
CA LYS A 209 26.07 -20.72 9.14
C LYS A 209 25.35 -20.48 7.80
N PRO A 210 24.42 -19.51 7.71
CA PRO A 210 23.87 -19.10 6.43
C PRO A 210 24.92 -18.39 5.58
N GLN A 211 24.98 -18.72 4.30
CA GLN A 211 25.92 -18.16 3.33
C GLN A 211 25.28 -18.06 1.96
N VAL A 212 25.64 -17.02 1.21
CA VAL A 212 25.26 -16.89 -0.21
C VAL A 212 26.15 -17.80 -1.06
N SER A 213 25.53 -18.65 -1.88
CA SER A 213 26.22 -19.52 -2.82
C SER A 213 25.38 -19.74 -4.07
N ASN A 214 26.00 -19.61 -5.25
CA ASN A 214 25.35 -19.77 -6.56
C ASN A 214 24.07 -18.93 -6.75
N GLY A 215 24.02 -17.73 -6.15
CA GLY A 215 22.84 -16.85 -6.23
C GLY A 215 21.67 -17.24 -5.31
N GLY A 216 21.83 -18.27 -4.48
CA GLY A 216 20.88 -18.65 -3.44
C GLY A 216 21.49 -18.56 -2.03
N ILE A 217 20.66 -18.79 -1.02
CA ILE A 217 21.11 -18.95 0.37
C ILE A 217 21.34 -20.44 0.62
N THR A 218 22.46 -20.77 1.27
CA THR A 218 22.82 -22.12 1.67
C THR A 218 23.15 -22.14 3.16
N LEU A 219 22.92 -23.27 3.83
CA LEU A 219 23.24 -23.47 5.24
C LEU A 219 24.44 -24.41 5.38
N GLN A 220 25.55 -23.90 5.90
CA GLN A 220 26.73 -24.71 6.21
C GLN A 220 26.67 -25.21 7.65
N VAL A 221 26.55 -26.52 7.85
CA VAL A 221 26.55 -27.13 9.19
C VAL A 221 27.96 -27.10 9.80
N GLN A 222 28.15 -26.27 10.82
CA GLN A 222 29.42 -26.13 11.55
C GLN A 222 29.56 -27.22 12.61
N GLN A 223 28.50 -27.43 13.40
CA GLN A 223 28.53 -28.34 14.53
C GLN A 223 27.21 -29.11 14.64
N LEU A 224 27.32 -30.38 15.04
CA LEU A 224 26.22 -31.26 15.39
C LEU A 224 26.52 -31.82 16.77
N SER A 225 25.62 -31.60 17.71
CA SER A 225 25.70 -32.11 19.08
C SER A 225 24.49 -33.00 19.35
N GLY A 226 24.66 -34.13 20.03
CA GLY A 226 23.55 -35.02 20.36
C GLY A 226 23.96 -36.20 21.24
N LEU A 227 22.98 -36.91 21.82
CA LEU A 227 23.16 -38.01 22.78
C LEU A 227 23.96 -39.20 22.19
N GLY A 228 25.29 -39.12 22.17
CA GLY A 228 26.21 -40.23 21.87
C GLY A 228 26.23 -40.74 20.42
N PHE A 229 25.31 -40.29 19.58
CA PHE A 229 25.26 -40.57 18.15
C PHE A 229 25.48 -39.25 17.40
N THR A 230 26.64 -39.09 16.78
CA THR A 230 26.81 -38.07 15.74
C THR A 230 25.87 -38.44 14.60
N LEU A 231 24.73 -37.76 14.47
CA LEU A 231 23.86 -37.91 13.30
C LEU A 231 24.73 -37.61 12.05
N PRO A 232 24.91 -38.57 11.13
CA PRO A 232 25.74 -38.35 9.94
C PRO A 232 25.12 -37.21 9.14
N ARG A 233 25.95 -36.29 8.66
CA ARG A 233 25.50 -35.16 7.81
C ARG A 233 24.70 -35.69 6.61
N GLU A 234 25.05 -36.87 6.14
CA GLU A 234 24.45 -37.60 5.03
C GLU A 234 22.95 -37.92 5.24
N ALA A 235 22.48 -37.99 6.49
CA ALA A 235 21.08 -38.27 6.81
C ALA A 235 20.21 -37.00 6.87
N VAL A 236 20.81 -35.83 7.14
CA VAL A 236 20.09 -34.56 7.37
C VAL A 236 20.16 -33.64 6.16
N GLN A 237 21.25 -33.70 5.39
CA GLN A 237 21.48 -32.84 4.23
C GLN A 237 20.38 -32.93 3.16
N PRO A 238 19.82 -34.12 2.80
CA PRO A 238 18.76 -34.19 1.80
C PRO A 238 17.48 -33.44 2.21
N ALA A 239 17.15 -33.41 3.52
CA ALA A 239 15.99 -32.68 4.02
C ALA A 239 16.23 -31.17 4.04
N LEU A 240 17.43 -30.73 4.45
CA LEU A 240 17.83 -29.32 4.41
C LEU A 240 17.94 -28.78 2.99
N ASP A 241 18.46 -29.58 2.05
CA ASP A 241 18.59 -29.24 0.65
C ASP A 241 17.20 -29.18 -0.01
N ALA A 242 16.30 -30.13 0.27
CA ALA A 242 14.92 -30.08 -0.22
C ALA A 242 14.17 -28.84 0.31
N PHE A 243 14.38 -28.47 1.57
CA PHE A 243 13.79 -27.27 2.17
C PHE A 243 14.33 -26.00 1.53
N THR A 244 15.66 -25.90 1.40
CA THR A 244 16.32 -24.74 0.78
C THR A 244 15.93 -24.63 -0.70
N SER A 245 15.81 -25.74 -1.41
CA SER A 245 15.31 -25.77 -2.78
C SER A 245 13.85 -25.33 -2.85
N GLY A 246 12.97 -25.79 -1.95
CA GLY A 246 11.57 -25.35 -1.91
C GLY A 246 11.42 -23.84 -1.68
N LEU A 247 12.33 -23.25 -0.89
CA LEU A 247 12.36 -21.80 -0.67
C LEU A 247 12.94 -21.03 -1.87
N THR A 248 13.95 -21.57 -2.56
CA THR A 248 14.74 -20.84 -3.57
C THR A 248 14.40 -21.15 -5.02
N GLN A 249 13.62 -22.20 -5.27
CA GLN A 249 13.27 -22.65 -6.62
C GLN A 249 12.06 -21.89 -7.15
N ASN A 250 12.16 -21.42 -8.39
CA ASN A 250 11.15 -20.63 -9.10
C ASN A 250 11.03 -19.14 -8.69
N TYR A 251 12.07 -18.52 -8.15
CA TYR A 251 12.09 -17.06 -8.12
C TYR A 251 12.10 -16.54 -9.58
N PRO A 252 11.06 -15.80 -10.01
CA PRO A 252 11.02 -15.26 -11.35
C PRO A 252 12.13 -14.21 -11.49
N MET A 253 12.48 -13.84 -12.73
CA MET A 253 13.30 -12.64 -13.01
C MET A 253 14.78 -12.71 -12.58
N ASP A 254 15.36 -13.92 -12.46
CA ASP A 254 16.78 -14.15 -12.12
C ASP A 254 17.22 -13.42 -10.81
N ILE A 255 16.31 -13.35 -9.85
CA ILE A 255 16.56 -12.76 -8.54
C ILE A 255 17.60 -13.60 -7.79
N LYS A 256 18.67 -12.95 -7.32
CA LYS A 256 19.80 -13.61 -6.63
C LYS A 256 19.97 -13.07 -5.23
N ALA A 257 20.31 -13.96 -4.30
CA ALA A 257 20.79 -13.59 -2.98
C ALA A 257 22.10 -12.81 -3.10
N GLN A 258 22.14 -11.62 -2.49
CA GLN A 258 23.30 -10.73 -2.44
C GLN A 258 24.02 -10.85 -1.10
N SER A 259 23.26 -10.91 0.00
CA SER A 259 23.80 -11.06 1.34
C SER A 259 22.83 -11.83 2.23
N VAL A 260 23.38 -12.42 3.29
CA VAL A 260 22.63 -13.00 4.39
C VAL A 260 23.39 -12.72 5.68
N GLU A 261 22.67 -12.23 6.69
CA GLU A 261 23.25 -11.82 7.97
C GLU A 261 22.39 -12.37 9.11
N VAL A 262 23.08 -12.84 10.16
CA VAL A 262 22.42 -13.29 11.38
C VAL A 262 22.33 -12.12 12.34
N THR A 263 21.14 -11.86 12.88
CA THR A 263 20.85 -10.79 13.84
C THR A 263 20.54 -11.36 15.21
N ASP A 264 20.41 -10.50 16.23
CA ASP A 264 20.09 -10.95 17.59
C ASP A 264 18.73 -11.64 17.71
N THR A 265 17.84 -11.43 16.72
CA THR A 265 16.45 -11.92 16.76
C THR A 265 16.08 -12.82 15.58
N GLY A 266 17.02 -13.12 14.67
CA GLY A 266 16.76 -13.94 13.50
C GLY A 266 17.81 -13.82 12.41
N VAL A 267 17.34 -13.82 11.16
CA VAL A 267 18.18 -13.72 9.95
C VAL A 267 17.59 -12.65 9.03
N THR A 268 18.46 -11.84 8.42
CA THR A 268 18.10 -10.94 7.33
C THR A 268 18.82 -11.35 6.05
N ALA A 269 18.18 -11.20 4.90
CA ALA A 269 18.76 -11.47 3.60
C ALA A 269 18.35 -10.41 2.59
N LEU A 270 19.29 -10.04 1.73
CA LEU A 270 19.05 -9.16 0.60
C LEU A 270 19.09 -9.99 -0.68
N PHE A 271 18.04 -9.88 -1.48
CA PHE A 271 17.99 -10.39 -2.83
C PHE A 271 17.88 -9.24 -3.83
N SER A 272 18.47 -9.38 -5.01
CA SER A 272 18.29 -8.39 -6.06
C SER A 272 18.43 -8.95 -7.47
N THR A 273 17.89 -8.19 -8.43
CA THR A 273 18.07 -8.38 -9.86
C THR A 273 18.14 -7.02 -10.56
N GLN A 274 18.68 -7.00 -11.78
CA GLN A 274 18.77 -5.82 -12.63
C GLN A 274 18.39 -6.18 -14.07
N ASN A 275 17.70 -5.27 -14.75
CA ASN A 275 17.27 -5.39 -16.14
C ASN A 275 16.56 -6.72 -16.42
N ALA A 276 15.55 -7.03 -15.62
CA ALA A 276 14.84 -8.29 -15.70
C ALA A 276 13.56 -8.18 -16.54
N GLU A 277 13.21 -9.25 -17.25
CA GLU A 277 11.95 -9.34 -17.99
C GLU A 277 10.83 -9.85 -17.08
N ILE A 278 9.68 -9.18 -17.13
CA ILE A 278 8.48 -9.61 -16.41
C ILE A 278 7.92 -10.81 -17.18
N PRO A 279 7.93 -12.02 -16.59
CA PRO A 279 7.40 -13.18 -17.27
C PRO A 279 5.92 -12.94 -17.58
N LYS A 280 5.45 -13.49 -18.70
CA LYS A 280 4.01 -13.54 -18.98
C LYS A 280 3.32 -14.17 -17.77
N SER A 281 2.33 -13.48 -17.24
CA SER A 281 1.47 -14.01 -16.20
C SER A 281 0.89 -15.34 -16.70
N GLY A 282 1.20 -16.43 -16.00
CA GLY A 282 0.40 -17.65 -16.13
C GLY A 282 -1.01 -17.38 -15.62
N GLU A 283 -1.93 -18.32 -15.86
CA GLU A 283 -3.29 -18.33 -15.28
C GLU A 283 -3.23 -18.57 -13.77
N ASP A 284 -2.56 -17.69 -13.02
CA ASP A 284 -2.52 -17.75 -11.58
C ASP A 284 -3.84 -17.19 -11.03
N PRO A 285 -4.64 -18.01 -10.31
CA PRO A 285 -5.96 -17.63 -9.84
C PRO A 285 -5.95 -16.43 -8.89
N CYS A 286 -4.82 -16.09 -8.25
CA CYS A 286 -4.70 -14.87 -7.44
C CYS A 286 -4.75 -13.58 -8.26
N PHE A 287 -4.54 -13.67 -9.59
CA PHE A 287 -4.66 -12.53 -10.52
C PHE A 287 -6.00 -12.53 -11.29
N ASN A 288 -6.87 -13.53 -11.07
CA ASN A 288 -8.19 -13.59 -11.67
C ASN A 288 -9.17 -12.67 -10.90
N GLY A 289 -9.62 -11.58 -11.53
CA GLY A 289 -10.61 -10.65 -10.97
C GLY A 289 -10.15 -9.21 -10.81
N LEU A 290 -9.00 -8.85 -11.40
CA LEU A 290 -8.55 -7.46 -11.59
C LEU A 290 -9.36 -6.73 -12.66
#